data_AF-A0A535NM98-F1
#
_entry.id   AF-A0A535NM98-F1
#
_cell.length_a   1.000
_cell.length_b   1.000
_cell.length_c   1.000
_cell.angle_alpha   90.00
_cell.angle_beta   90.00
_cell.angle_gamma   90.00
#
_symmetry.space_group_name_H-M   'P 1'
#
loop_
_entity.id
_entity.type
_entity.pdbx_description
1 polymer ?
#
loop_
_entity_poly.entity_id
_entity_poly.type
_entity_poly.pdbx_seq_one_letter_code
_entity_poly.pdbx_strand_id
1 'polypeptide(L)'
;MEFADLLKKRRMVRRFSTDPVPKDALERIARAAERAPSAGFSQGQRLLIVTDPALMSRVAKGADEESYADIGYHRWVSQCGAQFIPCVSERLYHERYQQPDKLEDDKERSTKASPGGSPGRFHIRRA
;
A
#
# COMPACT_ATOMS: atom_id res chain seq x y z
N MET A 1 -6.57 17.68 -19.10
CA MET A 1 -5.67 17.99 -17.98
C MET A 1 -4.60 16.93 -17.99
N GLU A 2 -3.33 17.31 -18.11
CA GLU A 2 -2.23 16.36 -18.11
C GLU A 2 -1.97 15.83 -16.69
N PHE A 3 -1.41 14.62 -16.57
CA PHE A 3 -1.13 14.00 -15.27
C PHE A 3 -0.18 14.86 -14.42
N ALA A 4 0.80 15.51 -15.05
CA ALA A 4 1.73 16.42 -14.38
C ALA A 4 1.03 17.59 -13.69
N ASP A 5 -0.05 18.13 -14.28
CA ASP A 5 -0.81 19.24 -13.68
C ASP A 5 -1.61 18.78 -12.46
N LEU A 6 -2.08 17.53 -12.46
CA LEU A 6 -2.76 16.92 -11.32
C LEU A 6 -1.80 16.73 -10.14
N LEU A 7 -0.58 16.26 -10.39
CA LEU A 7 0.43 16.08 -9.35
C LEU A 7 0.76 17.39 -8.63
N LYS A 8 0.87 18.50 -9.38
CA LYS A 8 1.11 19.85 -8.81
C LYS A 8 0.00 20.32 -7.87
N LYS A 9 -1.24 19.85 -8.06
CA LYS A 9 -2.41 20.24 -7.26
C LYS A 9 -2.59 19.38 -6.00
N ARG A 10 -1.79 18.32 -5.82
CA ARG A 10 -1.90 17.41 -4.67
C ARG A 10 -1.64 18.15 -3.37
N ARG A 11 -2.60 18.07 -2.44
CA ARG A 11 -2.51 18.61 -1.08
C ARG A 11 -2.95 17.58 -0.07
N MET A 12 -2.40 17.65 1.15
CA MET A 12 -2.87 16.82 2.24
C MET A 12 -4.16 17.41 2.81
N VAL A 13 -5.23 16.63 2.79
CA VAL A 13 -6.55 17.03 3.31
C VAL A 13 -6.74 16.33 4.66
N ARG A 14 -7.10 17.10 5.69
CA ARG A 14 -7.35 16.60 7.06
C ARG A 14 -8.71 17.06 7.60
N ARG A 15 -9.62 17.44 6.71
CA ARG A 15 -11.01 17.81 7.03
C ARG A 15 -11.88 17.32 5.90
N PHE A 16 -12.82 16.44 6.21
CA PHE A 16 -13.63 15.71 5.24
C PHE A 16 -15.11 16.05 5.42
N SER A 17 -15.89 15.90 4.35
CA SER A 17 -17.35 15.85 4.47
C SER A 17 -17.77 14.53 5.13
N THR A 18 -18.96 14.50 5.72
CA THR A 18 -19.62 13.28 6.20
C THR A 18 -20.30 12.49 5.08
N ASP A 19 -20.33 13.03 3.86
CA ASP A 19 -20.93 12.35 2.71
C ASP A 19 -20.18 11.04 2.41
N PRO A 20 -20.90 9.92 2.21
CA PRO A 20 -20.28 8.65 1.90
C PRO A 20 -19.60 8.71 0.53
N VAL A 21 -18.45 8.05 0.41
CA VAL A 21 -17.77 7.90 -0.87
C VAL A 21 -18.43 6.75 -1.65
N PRO A 22 -18.80 6.95 -2.92
CA PRO A 22 -19.35 5.89 -3.75
C PRO A 22 -18.42 4.66 -3.84
N LYS A 23 -18.98 3.46 -3.71
CA LYS A 23 -18.21 2.21 -3.69
C LYS A 23 -17.39 2.00 -4.97
N ASP A 24 -17.96 2.32 -6.12
CA ASP A 24 -17.31 2.22 -7.43
C ASP A 24 -16.07 3.13 -7.53
N ALA A 25 -16.12 4.32 -6.91
CA ALA A 25 -14.97 5.21 -6.84
C ALA A 25 -13.84 4.59 -6.01
N LEU A 26 -14.17 3.99 -4.86
CA LEU A 26 -13.19 3.30 -4.01
C LEU A 26 -12.55 2.11 -4.73
N GLU A 27 -13.37 1.29 -5.41
CA GLU A 27 -12.89 0.14 -6.18
C GLU A 27 -11.98 0.57 -7.35
N ARG A 28 -12.32 1.67 -8.04
CA ARG A 28 -11.47 2.23 -9.10
C ARG A 28 -10.11 2.67 -8.59
N ILE A 29 -10.05 3.29 -7.41
CA ILE A 29 -8.80 3.69 -6.76
C ILE A 29 -7.98 2.44 -6.39
N ALA A 30 -8.60 1.42 -5.81
CA ALA A 30 -7.92 0.17 -5.46
C ALA A 30 -7.33 -0.53 -6.69
N ARG A 31 -8.11 -0.65 -7.77
CA ARG A 31 -7.64 -1.25 -9.04
C ARG A 31 -6.47 -0.48 -9.66
N ALA A 32 -6.42 0.84 -9.49
CA ALA A 32 -5.28 1.63 -9.94
C ALA A 32 -4.03 1.32 -9.12
N ALA A 33 -4.15 1.12 -7.81
CA ALA A 33 -3.04 0.74 -6.94
C ALA A 33 -2.50 -0.67 -7.26
N GLU A 34 -3.36 -1.63 -7.63
CA GLU A 34 -2.96 -2.98 -8.03
C GLU A 34 -2.07 -3.02 -9.28
N ARG A 35 -2.13 -1.99 -10.14
CA ARG A 35 -1.28 -1.90 -11.34
C ARG A 35 0.16 -1.52 -11.04
N ALA A 36 0.48 -1.16 -9.79
CA ALA A 36 1.85 -0.88 -9.41
C ALA A 36 2.72 -2.14 -9.60
N PRO A 37 3.93 -1.99 -10.18
CA PRO A 37 4.83 -3.12 -10.39
C PRO A 37 5.23 -3.75 -9.05
N SER A 38 5.46 -5.06 -9.05
CA SER A 38 6.02 -5.80 -7.92
C SER A 38 7.20 -6.66 -8.38
N ALA A 39 8.20 -6.82 -7.50
CA ALA A 39 9.38 -7.63 -7.79
C ALA A 39 8.97 -9.06 -8.14
N GLY A 40 9.52 -9.60 -9.23
CA GLY A 40 9.16 -10.94 -9.72
C GLY A 40 7.69 -11.11 -10.10
N PHE A 41 6.88 -10.06 -10.15
CA PHE A 41 5.41 -10.16 -10.21
C PHE A 41 4.81 -10.93 -9.02
N SER A 42 5.44 -10.88 -7.83
CA SER A 42 4.95 -11.57 -6.62
C SER A 42 3.59 -11.08 -6.14
N GLN A 43 3.20 -9.85 -6.49
CA GLN A 43 1.97 -9.22 -6.00
C GLN A 43 1.86 -9.31 -4.47
N GLY A 44 2.95 -9.06 -3.74
CA GLY A 44 3.00 -9.26 -2.29
C GLY A 44 2.20 -8.24 -1.46
N GLN A 45 1.58 -7.25 -2.10
CA GLN A 45 0.74 -6.25 -1.46
C GLN A 45 -0.75 -6.59 -1.57
N ARG A 46 -1.53 -6.26 -0.54
CA ARG A 46 -3.00 -6.26 -0.54
C ARG A 46 -3.47 -4.90 -0.03
N LEU A 47 -4.58 -4.42 -0.55
CA LEU A 47 -5.17 -3.15 -0.12
C LEU A 47 -6.52 -3.44 0.53
N LEU A 48 -6.62 -3.20 1.83
CA LEU A 48 -7.89 -3.28 2.53
C LEU A 48 -8.59 -1.92 2.46
N ILE A 49 -9.86 -1.93 2.09
CA ILE A 49 -10.71 -0.73 2.08
C ILE A 49 -11.65 -0.85 3.28
N VAL A 50 -11.53 0.07 4.22
CA VAL A 50 -12.38 0.12 5.42
C VAL A 50 -13.30 1.33 5.32
N THR A 51 -14.61 1.06 5.33
CA THR A 51 -15.67 2.08 5.31
C THR A 51 -16.62 1.96 6.50
N ASP A 52 -16.51 0.90 7.30
CA ASP A 52 -17.30 0.73 8.52
C ASP A 52 -16.80 1.72 9.59
N PRO A 53 -17.65 2.62 10.11
CA PRO A 53 -17.22 3.64 11.06
C PRO A 53 -16.57 3.09 12.34
N ALA A 54 -17.04 1.95 12.83
CA ALA A 54 -16.51 1.34 14.05
C ALA A 54 -15.10 0.78 13.81
N LEU A 55 -14.87 0.10 12.67
CA LEU A 55 -13.55 -0.35 12.26
C LEU A 55 -12.61 0.83 11.98
N MET A 56 -13.09 1.88 11.30
CA MET A 56 -12.30 3.08 11.03
C MET A 56 -11.83 3.76 12.32
N SER A 57 -12.69 3.85 13.34
CA SER A 57 -12.32 4.36 14.65
C SER A 57 -11.26 3.49 15.34
N ARG A 58 -11.37 2.15 15.24
CA ARG A 58 -10.37 1.22 15.79
C ARG A 58 -9.00 1.38 15.11
N VAL A 59 -8.98 1.50 13.78
CA VAL A 59 -7.75 1.73 13.01
C VAL A 59 -7.14 3.09 13.38
N ALA A 60 -7.95 4.14 13.48
CA ALA A 60 -7.50 5.46 13.88
C ALA A 60 -6.86 5.47 15.28
N LYS A 61 -7.43 4.72 16.22
CA LYS A 61 -6.82 4.51 17.55
C LYS A 61 -5.46 3.83 17.44
N GLY A 62 -5.32 2.81 16.60
CA GLY A 62 -4.04 2.14 16.35
C GLY A 62 -3.01 3.03 15.64
N ALA A 63 -3.47 4.05 14.90
CA ALA A 63 -2.66 5.08 14.27
C ALA A 63 -2.38 6.29 15.19
N ASP A 64 -2.68 6.17 16.48
CA ASP A 64 -2.48 7.21 17.49
C ASP A 64 -3.14 8.55 17.15
N GLU A 65 -4.37 8.52 16.61
CA GLU A 65 -5.10 9.74 16.26
C GLU A 65 -5.29 10.70 17.46
N GLU A 66 -5.35 10.16 18.69
CA GLU A 66 -5.54 10.96 19.90
C GLU A 66 -4.42 11.98 20.11
N SER A 67 -3.15 11.59 19.92
CA SER A 67 -2.02 12.50 20.12
C SER A 67 -2.04 13.68 19.16
N TYR A 68 -2.58 13.48 17.96
CA TYR A 68 -2.81 14.58 17.00
C TYR A 68 -3.97 15.48 17.42
N ALA A 69 -5.04 14.91 17.98
CA ALA A 69 -6.16 15.69 18.50
C ALA A 69 -5.72 16.56 19.70
N ASP A 70 -4.87 16.03 20.58
CA ASP A 70 -4.34 16.73 21.76
C ASP A 70 -3.57 18.01 21.42
N ILE A 71 -2.89 18.03 20.26
CA ILE A 71 -2.17 19.21 19.75
C ILE A 71 -3.03 20.08 18.82
N GLY A 72 -4.35 19.88 18.81
CA GLY A 72 -5.32 20.76 18.17
C GLY A 72 -5.70 20.40 16.73
N TYR A 73 -5.34 19.22 16.23
CA TYR A 73 -5.84 18.79 14.91
C TYR A 73 -7.24 18.15 15.00
N HIS A 74 -7.95 18.15 13.87
CA HIS A 74 -9.18 17.37 13.72
C HIS A 74 -8.92 15.86 13.74
N ARG A 75 -9.93 15.04 14.05
CA ARG A 75 -9.83 13.58 13.96
C ARG A 75 -9.99 13.12 12.51
N TRP A 76 -8.99 13.35 11.67
CA TRP A 76 -9.11 13.14 10.22
C TRP A 76 -8.93 11.68 9.79
N VAL A 77 -8.36 10.82 10.62
CA VAL A 77 -8.14 9.40 10.32
C VAL A 77 -9.46 8.65 10.49
N SER A 78 -10.20 8.89 11.58
CA SER A 78 -11.50 8.26 11.81
C SER A 78 -12.66 8.93 11.06
N GLN A 79 -12.55 10.21 10.72
CA GLN A 79 -13.62 10.97 10.03
C GLN A 79 -13.46 11.06 8.50
N CYS A 80 -12.48 10.39 7.90
CA CYS A 80 -12.39 10.32 6.44
C CYS A 80 -13.53 9.46 5.85
N GLY A 81 -13.74 9.55 4.54
CA GLY A 81 -14.79 8.77 3.87
C GLY A 81 -14.46 7.28 3.65
N ALA A 82 -13.17 6.92 3.68
CA ALA A 82 -12.68 5.54 3.62
C ALA A 82 -11.19 5.50 4.01
N GLN A 83 -10.77 4.42 4.64
CA GLN A 83 -9.36 4.14 4.91
C GLN A 83 -8.84 3.06 3.97
N PHE A 84 -7.76 3.36 3.25
CA PHE A 84 -7.01 2.38 2.49
C PHE A 84 -5.80 1.93 3.32
N ILE A 85 -5.74 0.65 3.66
CA ILE A 85 -4.68 0.06 4.48
C ILE A 85 -3.84 -0.86 3.61
N PRO A 86 -2.62 -0.45 3.21
CA PRO A 86 -1.68 -1.33 2.53
C PRO A 86 -1.18 -2.40 3.50
N CYS A 87 -1.38 -3.66 3.12
CA CYS A 87 -0.82 -4.81 3.81
C CYS A 87 0.22 -5.46 2.90
N VAL A 88 1.31 -5.94 3.50
CA VAL A 88 2.38 -6.64 2.77
C VAL A 88 2.53 -8.05 3.32
N SER A 89 2.81 -9.00 2.43
CA SER A 89 3.08 -10.38 2.79
C SER A 89 4.46 -10.79 2.29
N GLU A 90 5.39 -10.95 3.22
CA GLU A 90 6.72 -11.48 2.95
C GLU A 90 6.64 -12.89 2.36
N ARG A 91 5.71 -13.72 2.87
CA ARG A 91 5.47 -15.08 2.38
C ARG A 91 5.23 -15.13 0.87
N LEU A 92 4.46 -14.20 0.31
CA LEU A 92 4.21 -14.15 -1.14
C LEU A 92 5.48 -13.86 -1.95
N TYR A 93 6.43 -13.13 -1.39
CA TYR A 93 7.74 -12.95 -2.02
C TYR A 93 8.57 -14.23 -1.94
N HIS A 94 8.63 -14.88 -0.77
CA HIS A 94 9.31 -16.18 -0.62
C HIS A 94 8.78 -17.23 -1.59
N GLU A 95 7.45 -17.42 -1.63
CA GLU A 95 6.80 -18.37 -2.53
C GLU A 95 7.13 -18.08 -4.00
N ARG A 96 7.18 -16.80 -4.39
CA ARG A 96 7.50 -16.43 -5.77
C ARG A 96 8.95 -16.74 -6.15
N TYR A 97 9.89 -16.51 -5.23
CA TYR A 97 11.32 -16.68 -5.48
C TYR A 97 11.81 -18.12 -5.26
N GLN A 98 10.93 -18.99 -4.72
CA GLN A 98 11.12 -20.44 -4.67
C GLN A 98 10.61 -21.17 -5.93
N GLN A 99 10.03 -20.45 -6.90
CA GLN A 99 9.57 -21.05 -8.16
C GLN A 99 10.74 -21.46 -9.05
N PRO A 100 10.62 -22.54 -9.86
CA PRO A 100 11.71 -23.05 -10.70
C PRO A 100 12.33 -22.00 -11.66
N ASP A 101 11.54 -21.04 -12.15
CA ASP A 101 12.02 -19.97 -13.03
C ASP A 101 12.93 -18.94 -12.33
N LYS A 102 13.07 -19.04 -11.00
CA LYS A 102 13.86 -18.17 -10.14
C LYS A 102 15.03 -18.87 -9.46
N LEU A 103 15.23 -20.16 -9.73
CA LEU A 103 16.30 -20.96 -9.15
C LEU A 103 17.44 -21.18 -10.17
N GLU A 104 18.68 -21.19 -9.69
CA GLU A 104 19.87 -21.72 -10.38
C GLU A 104 20.55 -22.71 -9.43
N ASP A 105 20.79 -23.95 -9.88
CA ASP A 105 21.39 -25.04 -9.08
C ASP A 105 20.75 -25.19 -7.67
N ASP A 106 19.40 -25.18 -7.61
CA ASP A 106 18.58 -25.23 -6.39
C ASP A 106 18.85 -24.12 -5.35
N LYS A 107 19.52 -23.04 -5.77
CA LYS A 107 19.71 -21.81 -5.00
C LYS A 107 18.96 -20.66 -5.65
N GLU A 108 18.58 -19.67 -4.85
CA GLU A 108 17.99 -18.44 -5.36
C GLU A 108 18.95 -17.85 -6.40
N ARG A 109 18.44 -17.61 -7.61
CA ARG A 109 19.24 -17.08 -8.70
C ARG A 109 19.80 -15.73 -8.27
N SER A 110 21.11 -15.66 -8.03
CA SER A 110 21.82 -14.40 -7.82
C SER A 110 21.47 -13.51 -8.99
N THR A 111 20.77 -12.40 -8.74
CA THR A 111 20.38 -11.47 -9.77
C THR A 111 21.64 -10.88 -10.40
N LYS A 112 22.17 -11.52 -11.46
CA LYS A 112 22.83 -10.76 -12.49
C LYS A 112 21.75 -9.82 -13.01
N ALA A 113 21.95 -8.55 -12.71
CA ALA A 113 21.10 -7.47 -13.15
C ALA A 113 20.69 -7.71 -14.61
N SER A 114 19.38 -7.71 -14.88
CA SER A 114 18.92 -7.34 -16.22
C SER A 114 19.66 -6.04 -16.60
N PRO A 115 20.18 -5.90 -17.83
CA PRO A 115 20.96 -4.73 -18.20
C PRO A 115 20.08 -3.48 -18.03
N GLY A 116 20.27 -2.74 -16.93
CA GLY A 116 19.47 -1.57 -16.55
C GLY A 116 18.88 -1.55 -15.12
N GLY A 117 18.92 -2.64 -14.35
CA GLY A 117 18.39 -2.67 -12.97
C GLY A 117 19.46 -2.59 -11.89
N SER A 118 19.42 -1.56 -11.04
CA SER A 118 20.31 -1.43 -9.87
C SER A 118 20.15 -2.61 -8.90
N PRO A 119 21.23 -3.18 -8.34
CA PRO A 119 21.16 -4.37 -7.49
C PRO A 119 20.64 -4.01 -6.10
N GLY A 120 19.33 -4.10 -5.91
CA GLY A 120 18.74 -4.13 -4.56
C GLY A 120 19.09 -5.46 -3.88
N ARG A 121 20.15 -5.49 -3.08
CA ARG A 121 20.45 -6.61 -2.18
C ARG A 121 19.39 -6.66 -1.07
N PHE A 122 18.30 -7.37 -1.27
CA PHE A 122 17.43 -7.79 -0.18
C PHE A 122 18.01 -9.08 0.42
N HIS A 123 18.72 -8.96 1.55
CA HIS A 123 19.08 -10.11 2.36
C HIS A 123 17.82 -10.53 3.14
N ILE A 124 17.02 -11.42 2.56
CA ILE A 124 15.97 -12.07 3.33
C ILE A 124 16.65 -13.19 4.12
N ARG A 125 16.93 -12.93 5.40
CA ARG A 125 17.44 -13.98 6.30
C ARG A 125 16.32 -15.00 6.47
N ARG A 126 16.61 -16.28 6.16
CA ARG A 126 15.75 -17.39 6.58
C ARG A 126 15.66 -17.37 8.11
N ALA A 127 14.44 -17.33 8.65
CA ALA A 127 14.15 -17.67 10.04
C ALA A 127 14.20 -19.20 10.22
#